data_AF-A0A835Q9W7-F1
#
_entry.id   AF-A0A835Q9W7-F1
#
_cell.length_a   1.000
_cell.length_b   1.000
_cell.length_c   1.000
_cell.angle_alpha   90.00
_cell.angle_beta   90.00
_cell.angle_gamma   90.00
#
_symmetry.space_group_name_H-M   'P 1'
#
loop_
_entity.id
_entity.type
_entity.pdbx_description
1 polymer ?
#
loop_
_entity_poly.entity_id
_entity_poly.type
_entity_poly.pdbx_seq_one_letter_code
_entity_poly.pdbx_strand_id
1 'polypeptide(L)'
;MFKHFCIHAGGRGVLDEVERNLKLRESQIEPSRMTLLRFGNTSSSSLWYELAYSEAKGRVRKGNRVWQIAFGSGFKCNSAVWRALRTVDPDEEKNPWMEEVKQFPVRWGY
;
A
#
# COMPACT_ATOMS: atom_id res chain seq x y z
N MET A 1 -4.09 8.30 14.83
CA MET A 1 -4.62 8.13 13.46
C MET A 1 -3.57 7.47 12.57
N PHE A 2 -3.96 6.55 11.69
CA PHE A 2 -3.04 5.86 10.77
C PHE A 2 -2.53 6.80 9.68
N LYS A 3 -1.25 6.67 9.32
CA LYS A 3 -0.64 7.48 8.27
C LYS A 3 -0.58 6.74 6.94
N HIS A 4 -0.43 5.42 7.00
CA HIS A 4 -0.26 4.55 5.83
C HIS A 4 -1.25 3.40 5.90
N PHE A 5 -1.73 3.00 4.73
CA PHE A 5 -2.64 1.88 4.53
C PHE A 5 -2.04 0.97 3.46
N CYS A 6 -2.05 -0.32 3.74
CA CYS A 6 -1.71 -1.36 2.78
C CYS A 6 -2.90 -2.32 2.76
N ILE A 7 -3.63 -2.31 1.66
CA ILE A 7 -4.88 -3.03 1.46
C ILE A 7 -4.67 -4.02 0.32
N HIS A 8 -4.37 -5.26 0.69
CA HIS A 8 -4.34 -6.35 -0.27
C HIS A 8 -5.76 -6.78 -0.58
N ALA A 9 -6.13 -6.63 -1.85
CA ALA A 9 -7.42 -7.01 -2.37
C ALA A 9 -7.25 -7.83 -3.66
N GLY A 10 -8.11 -8.82 -3.85
CA GLY A 10 -8.04 -9.73 -5.00
C GLY A 10 -8.12 -9.05 -6.38
N GLY A 11 -8.66 -7.83 -6.44
CA GLY A 11 -8.76 -7.02 -7.64
C GLY A 11 -9.33 -5.61 -7.37
N ARG A 12 -9.47 -4.81 -8.44
CA ARG A 12 -9.86 -3.39 -8.41
C ARG A 12 -11.17 -3.13 -7.66
N GLY A 13 -12.22 -3.91 -7.91
CA GLY A 13 -13.53 -3.70 -7.28
C GLY A 13 -13.49 -3.75 -5.75
N VAL A 14 -12.67 -4.64 -5.18
CA VAL A 14 -12.53 -4.74 -3.72
C VAL A 14 -11.77 -3.53 -3.15
N LEU A 15 -10.77 -2.98 -3.87
CA LEU A 15 -10.12 -1.73 -3.45
C LEU A 15 -11.09 -0.54 -3.47
N ASP A 16 -11.94 -0.44 -4.50
CA ASP A 16 -12.94 0.63 -4.62
C ASP A 16 -13.96 0.56 -3.46
N GLU A 17 -14.40 -0.65 -3.11
CA GLU A 17 -15.26 -0.89 -1.96
C GLU A 17 -14.61 -0.50 -0.64
N VAL A 18 -13.35 -0.89 -0.41
CA VAL A 18 -12.64 -0.57 0.84
C VAL A 18 -12.38 0.94 0.96
N GLU A 19 -11.95 1.59 -0.12
CA GLU A 19 -11.78 3.05 -0.16
C GLU A 19 -13.06 3.77 0.25
N ARG A 20 -14.20 3.39 -0.35
CA ARG A 20 -15.49 4.02 -0.08
C ARG A 20 -15.95 3.78 1.35
N ASN A 21 -15.90 2.53 1.82
CA ASN A 21 -16.42 2.16 3.15
C ASN A 21 -15.55 2.74 4.29
N LEU A 22 -14.23 2.80 4.11
CA LEU A 22 -13.31 3.38 5.10
C LEU A 22 -13.06 4.88 4.90
N LYS A 23 -13.65 5.49 3.86
CA LYS A 23 -13.50 6.92 3.50
C LYS A 23 -12.03 7.31 3.37
N LEU A 24 -11.25 6.47 2.70
CA LEU A 24 -9.83 6.71 2.49
C LEU A 24 -9.63 7.84 1.49
N ARG A 25 -8.57 8.64 1.68
CA ARG A 25 -8.12 9.60 0.68
C ARG A 25 -7.38 8.88 -0.43
N GLU A 26 -7.32 9.48 -1.60
CA GLU A 26 -6.58 8.96 -2.76
C GLU A 26 -5.12 8.59 -2.39
N SER A 27 -4.41 9.48 -1.71
CA SER A 27 -3.04 9.22 -1.22
C SER A 27 -2.88 8.02 -0.28
N GLN A 28 -3.97 7.54 0.35
CA GLN A 28 -3.95 6.39 1.25
C GLN A 28 -4.23 5.07 0.51
N ILE A 29 -5.05 5.08 -0.54
CA ILE A 29 -5.33 3.90 -1.36
C ILE A 29 -4.32 3.75 -2.52
N GLU A 30 -3.62 4.82 -2.87
CA GLU A 30 -2.61 4.88 -3.93
C GLU A 30 -1.58 3.72 -3.87
N PRO A 31 -0.99 3.35 -2.71
CA PRO A 31 -0.03 2.24 -2.69
C PRO A 31 -0.62 0.92 -3.17
N SER A 32 -1.83 0.58 -2.73
CA SER A 32 -2.56 -0.64 -3.13
C SER A 32 -2.92 -0.62 -4.61
N ARG A 33 -3.38 0.53 -5.10
CA ARG A 33 -3.70 0.74 -6.51
C ARG A 33 -2.45 0.60 -7.39
N MET A 34 -1.39 1.34 -7.10
CA MET A 34 -0.17 1.30 -7.91
C MET A 34 0.49 -0.09 -7.87
N THR A 35 0.48 -0.76 -6.71
CA THR A 35 0.97 -2.14 -6.59
C THR A 35 0.17 -3.10 -7.45
N LEU A 36 -1.16 -3.06 -7.38
CA LEU A 36 -2.02 -3.90 -8.20
C LEU A 36 -1.84 -3.61 -9.69
N LEU A 37 -1.65 -2.34 -10.08
CA LEU A 37 -1.41 -1.98 -11.48
C LEU A 37 -0.10 -2.54 -12.01
N ARG A 38 0.99 -2.35 -11.26
CA ARG A 38 2.35 -2.68 -11.71
C ARG A 38 2.64 -4.17 -11.62
N PHE A 39 2.28 -4.79 -10.50
CA PHE A 39 2.67 -6.16 -10.17
C PHE A 39 1.53 -7.16 -10.28
N GLY A 40 0.30 -6.69 -10.50
CA GLY A 40 -0.88 -7.53 -10.37
C GLY A 40 -1.10 -7.98 -8.91
N ASN A 41 -1.92 -9.01 -8.77
CA ASN A 41 -2.17 -9.65 -7.50
C ASN A 41 -1.06 -10.65 -7.19
N THR A 42 -0.10 -10.26 -6.35
CA THR A 42 0.99 -11.15 -5.90
C THR A 42 0.61 -11.95 -4.65
N SER A 43 -0.69 -12.20 -4.43
CA SER A 43 -1.21 -12.85 -3.23
C SER A 43 -0.77 -12.08 -1.97
N SER A 44 -0.51 -12.80 -0.87
CA SER A 44 -0.15 -12.26 0.44
C SER A 44 1.03 -11.29 0.43
N SER A 45 1.97 -11.38 -0.53
CA SER A 45 3.11 -10.46 -0.60
C SER A 45 2.73 -9.04 -1.01
N SER A 46 1.55 -8.83 -1.61
CA SER A 46 1.12 -7.52 -2.11
C SER A 46 1.24 -6.43 -1.05
N LEU A 47 0.88 -6.74 0.21
CA LEU A 47 1.00 -5.81 1.34
C LEU A 47 2.42 -5.25 1.55
N TRP A 48 3.45 -6.06 1.27
CA TRP A 48 4.84 -5.64 1.41
C TRP A 48 5.29 -4.79 0.23
N TYR A 49 4.81 -5.07 -0.98
CA TYR A 49 5.04 -4.20 -2.13
C TYR A 49 4.35 -2.84 -1.95
N GLU A 50 3.18 -2.80 -1.32
CA GLU A 50 2.47 -1.55 -0.99
C GLU A 50 3.20 -0.74 0.07
N LEU A 51 3.78 -1.41 1.09
CA LEU A 51 4.64 -0.75 2.07
C LEU A 51 5.91 -0.21 1.42
N ALA A 52 6.58 -1.03 0.59
CA ALA A 52 7.77 -0.65 -0.16
C ALA A 52 7.51 0.55 -1.09
N TYR A 53 6.32 0.64 -1.68
CA TYR A 53 5.91 1.83 -2.45
C TYR A 53 5.89 3.08 -1.56
N SER A 54 5.32 2.98 -0.35
CA SER A 54 5.26 4.09 0.60
C SER A 54 6.65 4.50 1.12
N GLU A 55 7.55 3.53 1.29
CA GLU A 55 8.96 3.74 1.65
C GLU A 55 9.72 4.43 0.51
N ALA A 56 9.60 3.93 -0.72
CA ALA A 56 10.22 4.52 -1.92
C ALA A 56 9.70 5.93 -2.21
N LYS A 57 8.47 6.26 -1.81
CA LYS A 57 7.92 7.63 -1.85
C LYS A 57 8.43 8.54 -0.72
N GLY A 58 9.28 8.05 0.18
CA GLY A 58 9.78 8.79 1.34
C GLY A 58 8.68 9.16 2.36
N ARG A 59 7.56 8.43 2.37
CA ARG A 59 6.39 8.77 3.20
C ARG A 59 6.48 8.21 4.63
N VAL A 60 7.31 7.18 4.85
CA VAL A 60 7.38 6.46 6.13
C VAL A 60 8.35 7.13 7.11
N ARG A 61 7.81 7.76 8.16
CA ARG A 61 8.60 8.41 9.22
C ARG A 61 8.51 7.66 10.54
N LYS A 62 9.54 7.78 11.40
CA LYS A 62 9.53 7.22 12.76
C LYS A 62 8.23 7.56 13.50
N GLY A 63 7.65 6.57 14.15
CA GLY A 63 6.39 6.68 14.89
C GLY A 63 5.12 6.64 14.04
N ASN A 64 5.22 6.65 12.70
CA ASN A 64 4.05 6.47 11.83
C ASN A 64 3.43 5.10 12.07
N ARG A 65 2.10 5.02 11.95
CA ARG A 65 1.36 3.75 12.02
C ARG A 65 0.91 3.34 10.62
N VAL A 66 1.18 2.09 10.28
CA VAL A 66 0.76 1.43 9.03
C VAL A 66 -0.31 0.41 9.38
N TRP A 67 -1.43 0.45 8.68
CA TRP A 67 -2.47 -0.58 8.81
C TRP A 67 -2.45 -1.48 7.58
N GLN A 68 -2.13 -2.75 7.79
CA GLN A 68 -2.26 -3.80 6.78
C GLN A 68 -3.61 -4.48 6.91
N ILE A 69 -4.33 -4.60 5.79
CA ILE A 69 -5.62 -5.28 5.67
C ILE A 69 -5.52 -6.21 4.47
N ALA A 70 -5.71 -7.51 4.66
CA ALA A 70 -5.69 -8.49 3.57
C ALA A 70 -6.98 -9.31 3.53
N PHE A 71 -7.52 -9.45 2.33
CA PHE A 71 -8.67 -10.33 2.05
C PHE A 71 -8.18 -11.61 1.38
N GLY A 72 -8.53 -12.76 1.95
CA GLY A 72 -8.15 -14.09 1.45
C GLY A 72 -9.33 -14.88 0.90
N SER A 73 -9.11 -16.16 0.57
CA SER A 73 -10.16 -17.06 0.07
C SER A 73 -11.38 -17.11 1.02
N GLY A 74 -12.58 -16.86 0.47
CA GLY A 74 -13.84 -16.80 1.22
C GLY A 74 -14.09 -15.42 1.85
N PHE A 75 -14.55 -15.41 3.10
CA PHE A 75 -14.84 -14.18 3.87
C PHE A 75 -13.72 -13.84 4.89
N LYS A 76 -12.51 -14.32 4.66
CA LYS A 76 -11.40 -14.13 5.61
C LYS A 76 -10.77 -12.75 5.42
N CYS A 77 -10.65 -12.02 6.52
CA CYS A 77 -9.93 -10.76 6.61
C CYS A 77 -8.85 -10.86 7.68
N ASN A 78 -7.61 -10.51 7.34
CA ASN A 78 -6.52 -10.35 8.30
C ASN A 78 -6.18 -8.87 8.43
N SER A 79 -5.91 -8.42 9.66
CA SER A 79 -5.57 -7.04 9.95
C SER A 79 -4.39 -6.98 10.92
N ALA A 80 -3.37 -6.18 10.58
CA ALA A 80 -2.21 -5.93 11.43
C ALA A 80 -1.87 -4.43 11.47
N VAL A 81 -1.46 -3.95 12.64
CA VAL A 81 -1.02 -2.57 12.83
C VAL A 81 0.45 -2.56 13.20
N TRP A 82 1.24 -1.84 12.39
CA TRP A 82 2.67 -1.67 12.60
C TRP A 82 2.97 -0.23 13.02
N ARG A 83 4.08 -0.06 13.75
CA ARG A 83 4.65 1.26 14.06
C ARG A 83 6.07 1.33 13.52
N ALA A 84 6.33 2.32 12.67
CA ALA A 84 7.68 2.56 12.15
C ALA A 84 8.63 2.92 13.29
N LEU A 85 9.68 2.12 13.48
CA LEU A 85 10.69 2.34 14.54
C LEU A 85 11.76 3.35 14.12
N ARG A 86 11.97 3.51 12.81
CA ARG A 86 12.88 4.47 12.18
C ARG A 86 12.14 5.28 11.10
N THR A 87 12.73 6.39 10.70
CA THR A 87 12.38 7.05 9.43
C THR A 87 13.08 6.28 8.31
N VAL A 88 12.39 6.03 7.21
CA VAL A 88 12.96 5.38 6.04
C VAL A 88 13.41 6.47 5.07
N ASP A 89 14.71 6.50 4.80
CA ASP A 89 15.29 7.35 3.77
C ASP A 89 15.18 6.64 2.43
N PRO A 90 14.44 7.18 1.44
CA PRO A 90 14.34 6.56 0.12
C PRO A 90 15.72 6.44 -0.56
N ASP A 91 16.67 7.32 -0.31
CA ASP A 91 17.99 7.27 -0.97
C ASP A 91 18.88 6.12 -0.46
N GLU A 92 18.58 5.59 0.73
CA GLU A 92 19.28 4.45 1.34
C GLU A 92 18.56 3.11 1.13
N GLU A 93 17.33 3.13 0.60
CA GLU A 93 16.47 1.95 0.53
C GLU A 93 16.71 1.14 -0.75
N LYS A 94 16.63 -0.19 -0.64
CA LYS A 94 16.74 -1.11 -1.79
C LYS A 94 15.47 -1.94 -1.85
N ASN A 95 14.50 -1.48 -2.63
CA ASN A 95 13.21 -2.14 -2.76
C ASN A 95 12.75 -2.21 -4.23
N PRO A 96 11.71 -3.01 -4.53
CA PRO A 96 11.25 -3.23 -5.90
C PRO A 96 10.78 -1.97 -6.65
N TRP A 97 10.57 -0.83 -5.99
CA TRP A 97 10.07 0.40 -6.60
C TRP A 97 11.15 1.41 -6.98
N MET A 98 12.36 1.28 -6.45
CA MET A 98 13.35 2.37 -6.46
C MET A 98 13.67 2.93 -7.85
N GLU A 99 13.69 2.09 -8.88
CA GLU A 99 14.02 2.50 -10.26
C GLU A 99 12.90 3.31 -10.93
N GLU A 100 11.65 3.07 -10.56
CA GLU A 100 10.49 3.59 -11.32
C GLU A 100 9.45 4.31 -10.45
N VAL A 101 9.60 4.37 -9.13
CA VAL A 101 8.62 4.98 -8.21
C VAL A 101 8.26 6.42 -8.60
N LYS A 102 9.20 7.15 -9.23
CA LYS A 102 8.99 8.53 -9.69
C LYS A 102 7.97 8.64 -10.83
N GLN A 103 7.71 7.56 -11.56
CA GLN A 103 6.72 7.49 -12.66
C GLN A 103 5.29 7.31 -12.14
N PHE A 104 5.13 7.01 -10.85
CA PHE A 104 3.84 6.81 -10.18
C PHE A 104 3.46 8.04 -9.33
N PRO A 105 2.19 8.22 -8.95
CA PRO A 105 1.04 7.48 -9.45
C PRO A 105 0.81 7.81 -10.93
N VAL A 106 0.51 6.78 -11.72
CA VAL A 106 -0.12 6.98 -13.02
C VAL A 106 -1.61 7.15 -12.80
N ARG A 107 -2.33 7.68 -13.80
CA ARG A 107 -3.79 7.81 -13.71
C ARG A 107 -4.40 6.43 -13.44
N TRP A 108 -4.86 6.22 -12.21
CA TRP A 108 -5.65 5.06 -11.86
C TRP A 108 -7.00 5.21 -12.58
N GLY A 109 -7.27 4.30 -13.51
CA GLY A 109 -8.17 4.55 -14.64
C GLY A 109 -9.58 5.05 -14.31
N TYR A 110 -10.14 5.74 -15.31
CA TYR A 110 -11.55 5.58 -15.70
C TYR A 110 -11.84 4.08 -15.83
#